data_AF-A0A498FES0-F1
#
_entry.id   AF-A0A498FES0-F1
#
_cell.length_a   1.000
_cell.length_b   1.000
_cell.length_c   1.000
_cell.angle_alpha   90.00
_cell.angle_beta   90.00
_cell.angle_gamma   90.00
#
_symmetry.space_group_name_H-M   'P 1'
#
loop_
_entity.id
_entity.type
_entity.pdbx_description
1 polymer ?
#
loop_
_entity_poly.entity_id
_entity_poly.type
_entity_poly.pdbx_seq_one_letter_code
_entity_poly.pdbx_strand_id
1 'polypeptide(L)'
;MNSGAENPALYRVLKDVLERQAGVTSVRFEPDAIQKRYLAAAIDPQRVVPPTGPKLPQLEAHWKLTPPHDEFRIDYADPNSRFHCGWHHDEDHNDLGAAHFQYQTASKEAPEYERVVLEAASPPKLLWECCDELFENVIPDYTAEP
;
A
#
# COMPACT_ATOMS: atom_id res chain seq x y z
N MET A 1 -10.94 -24.29 4.45
CA MET A 1 -10.36 -22.95 4.31
C MET A 1 -10.39 -22.61 2.83
N ASN A 2 -11.29 -21.73 2.41
CA ASN A 2 -11.33 -21.29 1.00
C ASN A 2 -10.16 -20.34 0.80
N SER A 3 -9.08 -20.85 0.22
CA SER A 3 -8.00 -20.03 -0.32
C SER A 3 -8.61 -19.21 -1.45
N GLY A 4 -8.97 -17.95 -1.18
CA GLY A 4 -9.35 -16.99 -2.22
C GLY A 4 -8.37 -17.10 -3.39
N ALA A 5 -8.91 -17.30 -4.58
CA ALA A 5 -8.09 -17.63 -5.74
C ALA A 5 -7.24 -16.42 -6.14
N GLU A 6 -5.96 -16.63 -6.37
CA GLU A 6 -5.11 -15.68 -7.08
C GLU A 6 -5.83 -15.29 -8.38
N ASN A 7 -6.07 -13.99 -8.59
CA ASN A 7 -6.78 -13.49 -9.77
C ASN A 7 -5.83 -12.68 -10.66
N PRO A 8 -5.17 -13.33 -11.65
CA PRO A 8 -4.23 -12.64 -12.55
C PRO A 8 -4.84 -11.49 -13.34
N ALA A 9 -6.17 -11.48 -13.56
CA ALA A 9 -6.84 -10.38 -14.24
C ALA A 9 -6.93 -9.15 -13.33
N LEU A 10 -7.25 -9.35 -12.05
CA LEU A 10 -7.24 -8.29 -11.05
C LEU A 10 -5.86 -7.64 -10.97
N TYR A 11 -4.80 -8.43 -10.80
CA TYR A 11 -3.46 -7.87 -10.66
C TYR A 11 -2.95 -7.13 -11.90
N ARG A 12 -3.46 -7.42 -13.11
CA ARG A 12 -3.18 -6.58 -14.28
C ARG A 12 -3.80 -5.19 -14.14
N VAL A 13 -5.04 -5.12 -13.68
CA VAL A 13 -5.73 -3.84 -13.46
C VAL A 13 -5.08 -3.05 -12.33
N LEU A 14 -4.72 -3.70 -11.22
CA LEU A 14 -3.99 -3.05 -10.12
C LEU A 14 -2.61 -2.57 -10.56
N LYS A 15 -1.93 -3.33 -11.43
CA LYS A 15 -0.66 -2.89 -12.03
C LYS A 15 -0.85 -1.61 -12.86
N ASP A 16 -1.89 -1.54 -13.69
CA ASP A 16 -2.20 -0.35 -14.48
C ASP A 16 -2.51 0.88 -13.59
N VAL A 17 -3.11 0.67 -12.41
CA VAL A 17 -3.32 1.73 -11.41
C VAL A 17 -1.99 2.24 -10.87
N LEU A 18 -1.10 1.34 -10.43
CA LEU A 18 0.20 1.71 -9.89
C LEU A 18 1.09 2.42 -10.94
N GLU A 19 1.08 1.95 -12.19
CA GLU A 19 1.88 2.56 -13.27
C GLU A 19 1.44 3.98 -13.64
N ARG A 20 0.23 4.39 -13.24
CA ARG A 20 -0.28 5.75 -13.47
C ARG A 20 0.04 6.72 -12.35
N GLN A 21 0.56 6.25 -11.22
CA GLN A 21 0.90 7.12 -10.10
C GLN A 21 2.14 7.94 -10.44
N ALA A 22 2.07 9.26 -10.23
CA ALA A 22 3.13 10.18 -10.64
C ALA A 22 4.50 9.86 -10.01
N GLY A 23 4.51 9.31 -8.79
CA GLY A 23 5.72 8.90 -8.07
C GLY A 23 6.31 7.56 -8.49
N VAL A 24 5.59 6.73 -9.27
CA VAL A 24 6.01 5.35 -9.58
C VAL A 24 6.97 5.32 -10.78
N THR A 25 8.08 4.59 -10.64
CA THR A 25 9.10 4.40 -11.69
C THR A 25 9.03 3.04 -12.37
N SER A 26 8.59 2.01 -11.65
CA SER A 26 8.38 0.67 -12.19
C SER A 26 7.41 -0.11 -11.31
N VAL A 27 6.68 -1.04 -11.92
CA VAL A 27 5.79 -1.97 -11.22
C VAL A 27 6.07 -3.38 -11.72
N ARG A 28 6.33 -4.30 -10.80
CA ARG A 28 6.63 -5.70 -11.11
C ARG A 28 5.73 -6.64 -10.33
N PHE A 29 5.50 -7.81 -10.92
CA PHE A 29 4.91 -8.93 -10.21
C PHE A 29 5.98 -9.62 -9.38
N GLU A 30 5.63 -10.02 -8.16
CA GLU A 30 6.53 -10.75 -7.27
C GLU A 30 5.97 -12.16 -6.97
N PRO A 31 6.84 -13.18 -6.83
CA PRO A 31 8.28 -13.13 -7.11
C PRO A 31 8.61 -12.96 -8.61
N ASP A 32 7.64 -13.24 -9.49
CA ASP A 32 7.82 -13.09 -10.93
C ASP A 32 6.48 -12.93 -11.69
N ALA A 33 6.58 -12.60 -12.97
CA ALA A 33 5.43 -12.42 -13.87
C ALA A 33 4.67 -13.71 -14.24
N ILE A 34 5.13 -14.88 -13.81
CA ILE A 34 4.44 -16.16 -13.97
C ILE A 34 3.56 -16.42 -12.75
N GLN A 35 4.13 -16.28 -11.55
CA GLN A 35 3.44 -16.52 -10.28
C GLN A 35 2.49 -15.39 -9.89
N LYS A 36 2.85 -14.12 -10.15
CA LYS A 36 1.98 -12.94 -9.95
C LYS A 36 1.27 -12.91 -8.59
N ARG A 37 2.01 -13.17 -7.50
CA ARG A 37 1.42 -13.27 -6.17
C ARG A 37 1.04 -11.91 -5.59
N TYR A 38 1.85 -10.90 -5.86
CA TYR A 38 1.60 -9.51 -5.48
C TYR A 38 2.31 -8.55 -6.43
N LEU A 39 2.06 -7.25 -6.27
CA LEU A 39 2.74 -6.19 -7.00
C LEU A 39 3.70 -5.46 -6.08
N ALA A 40 4.89 -5.16 -6.59
CA ALA A 40 5.83 -4.24 -5.97
C ALA A 40 6.09 -3.07 -6.93
N ALA A 41 5.80 -1.85 -6.48
CA ALA A 41 6.09 -0.61 -7.19
C ALA A 41 7.29 0.09 -6.56
N ALA A 42 8.27 0.47 -7.39
CA ALA A 42 9.38 1.31 -6.97
C ALA A 42 9.02 2.78 -7.15
N ILE A 43 9.23 3.59 -6.11
CA ILE A 43 8.90 5.01 -6.10
C ILE A 43 10.16 5.85 -6.36
N ASP A 44 10.03 6.93 -7.12
CA ASP A 44 11.07 7.95 -7.27
C ASP A 44 11.12 8.80 -5.98
N PRO A 45 12.17 8.70 -5.15
CA PRO A 45 12.25 9.46 -3.91
C PRO A 45 12.26 10.98 -4.14
N GLN A 46 12.61 11.44 -5.35
CA GLN A 46 12.57 12.87 -5.69
C GLN A 46 11.15 13.38 -6.01
N ARG A 47 10.19 12.47 -6.21
CA ARG A 47 8.78 12.81 -6.45
C ARG A 47 7.91 12.66 -5.21
N VAL A 48 8.44 12.09 -4.14
CA VAL A 48 7.83 12.12 -2.81
C VAL A 48 7.92 13.53 -2.25
N VAL A 49 6.94 13.95 -1.45
CA VAL A 49 6.92 15.26 -0.80
C VAL A 49 6.83 15.07 0.72
N PRO A 50 7.84 15.52 1.50
CA PRO A 50 9.12 16.05 1.05
C PRO A 50 9.97 15.00 0.31
N PRO A 51 10.84 15.41 -0.65
CA PRO A 51 11.75 14.47 -1.31
C PRO A 51 12.61 13.70 -0.32
N THR A 52 12.76 12.41 -0.55
CA THR A 52 13.55 11.54 0.33
C THR A 52 14.92 11.20 -0.28
N GLY A 53 15.74 10.43 0.46
CA GLY A 53 17.14 10.13 0.14
C GLY A 53 17.34 9.26 -1.12
N PRO A 54 18.56 8.74 -1.34
CA PRO A 54 18.93 8.12 -2.62
C PRO A 54 18.36 6.71 -2.85
N LYS A 55 17.77 6.07 -1.84
CA LYS A 55 17.22 4.70 -1.97
C LYS A 55 15.79 4.78 -2.47
N LEU A 56 15.36 3.78 -3.25
CA LEU A 56 13.99 3.72 -3.76
C LEU A 56 13.02 3.26 -2.65
N PRO A 57 11.99 4.04 -2.30
CA PRO A 57 10.86 3.54 -1.54
C PRO A 57 10.09 2.49 -2.34
N GLN A 58 9.37 1.62 -1.64
CA GLN A 58 8.54 0.59 -2.27
C GLN A 58 7.10 0.66 -1.77
N LEU A 59 6.17 0.43 -2.70
CA LEU A 59 4.76 0.22 -2.42
C LEU A 59 4.38 -1.20 -2.86
N GLU A 60 3.96 -2.04 -1.93
CA GLU A 60 3.53 -3.41 -2.17
C GLU A 60 2.00 -3.50 -2.09
N ALA A 61 1.39 -4.25 -3.00
CA ALA A 61 -0.05 -4.46 -3.04
C ALA A 61 -0.38 -5.95 -3.13
N HIS A 62 -1.00 -6.46 -2.07
CA HIS A 62 -1.51 -7.82 -1.93
C HIS A 62 -3.04 -7.78 -1.93
N TRP A 63 -3.65 -8.67 -2.70
CA TRP A 63 -5.10 -8.76 -2.79
C TRP A 63 -5.59 -10.19 -2.96
N LYS A 64 -6.67 -10.51 -2.26
CA LYS A 64 -7.36 -11.79 -2.34
C LYS A 64 -8.87 -11.56 -2.30
N LEU A 65 -9.53 -11.98 -3.38
CA LEU A 65 -10.98 -11.88 -3.48
C LEU A 65 -11.62 -12.96 -2.61
N THR A 66 -12.17 -12.56 -1.47
CA THR A 66 -12.82 -13.44 -0.49
C THR A 66 -14.25 -12.92 -0.24
N PRO A 67 -15.30 -13.74 -0.33
CA PRO A 67 -16.62 -13.36 0.17
C PRO A 67 -16.67 -13.47 1.71
N PRO A 68 -17.32 -12.55 2.45
CA PRO A 68 -18.09 -11.41 1.95
C PRO A 68 -17.28 -10.15 1.65
N HIS A 69 -16.02 -10.09 2.09
CA HIS A 69 -15.13 -8.95 1.89
C HIS A 69 -13.73 -9.41 1.48
N ASP A 70 -13.14 -8.70 0.52
CA ASP A 70 -11.79 -8.96 0.06
C ASP A 70 -10.78 -8.75 1.20
N GLU A 71 -9.76 -9.61 1.23
CA GLU A 71 -8.58 -9.42 2.07
C GLU A 71 -7.52 -8.69 1.24
N PHE A 72 -6.91 -7.63 1.79
CA PHE A 72 -5.83 -6.92 1.10
C PHE A 72 -4.86 -6.26 2.07
N ARG A 73 -3.65 -5.99 1.57
CA ARG A 73 -2.62 -5.18 2.23
C ARG A 73 -1.95 -4.29 1.20
N ILE A 74 -1.87 -2.99 1.49
CA ILE A 74 -1.17 -2.00 0.68
C ILE A 74 -0.11 -1.37 1.58
N ASP A 75 1.16 -1.68 1.35
CA ASP A 75 2.26 -1.33 2.25
C ASP A 75 3.28 -0.42 1.56
N TYR A 76 3.54 0.75 2.14
CA TYR A 76 4.61 1.65 1.75
C TYR A 76 5.79 1.56 2.73
N ALA A 77 7.00 1.49 2.20
CA ALA A 77 8.23 1.53 2.99
C ALA A 77 9.26 2.46 2.34
N ASP A 78 9.68 3.48 3.10
CA ASP A 78 10.77 4.37 2.70
C ASP A 78 12.02 4.14 3.55
N PRO A 79 13.06 3.52 2.98
CA PRO A 79 14.30 3.23 3.70
C PRO A 79 15.14 4.48 4.01
N ASN A 80 14.83 5.64 3.44
CA ASN A 80 15.56 6.89 3.69
C ASN A 80 15.00 7.61 4.92
N SER A 81 13.67 7.71 5.04
CA SER A 81 13.00 8.33 6.20
C SER A 81 12.75 7.33 7.34
N ARG A 82 12.93 6.03 7.10
CA ARG A 82 12.52 4.94 8.01
C ARG A 82 11.02 5.01 8.35
N PHE A 83 10.25 5.50 7.39
CA PHE A 83 8.80 5.54 7.49
C PHE A 83 8.20 4.31 6.81
N HIS A 84 7.28 3.67 7.52
CA HIS A 84 6.52 2.52 7.05
C HIS A 84 5.05 2.80 7.32
N CYS A 85 4.17 2.53 6.36
CA CYS A 85 2.73 2.59 6.60
C CYS A 85 1.96 1.68 5.65
N GLY A 86 0.68 1.43 5.94
CA GLY A 86 -0.16 0.67 5.05
C GLY A 86 -1.62 0.59 5.48
N TRP A 87 -2.47 0.25 4.52
CA TRP A 87 -3.89 -0.03 4.72
C TRP A 87 -4.14 -1.53 4.60
N HIS A 88 -4.68 -2.12 5.67
CA HIS A 88 -4.92 -3.55 5.76
C HIS A 88 -6.41 -3.83 5.99
N HIS A 89 -6.90 -4.84 5.29
CA HIS A 89 -8.15 -5.52 5.58
C HIS A 89 -7.81 -7.00 5.69
N ASP A 90 -7.58 -7.45 6.91
CA ASP A 90 -7.22 -8.81 7.28
C ASP A 90 -7.88 -9.18 8.63
N GLU A 91 -7.52 -10.33 9.19
CA GLU A 91 -8.09 -10.80 10.47
C GLU A 91 -7.38 -10.20 11.70
N ASP A 92 -6.42 -9.30 11.51
CA ASP A 92 -5.68 -8.64 12.57
C ASP A 92 -6.37 -7.31 12.97
N HIS A 93 -6.20 -6.91 14.23
CA HIS A 93 -6.75 -5.66 14.78
C HIS A 93 -8.28 -5.47 14.58
N ASN A 94 -9.04 -6.57 14.68
CA ASN A 94 -10.51 -6.57 14.52
C ASN A 94 -11.26 -5.56 15.42
N ASP A 95 -10.64 -5.12 16.52
CA ASP A 95 -11.18 -4.08 17.40
C ASP A 95 -11.26 -2.70 16.72
N LEU A 96 -10.45 -2.46 15.67
CA LEU A 96 -10.45 -1.22 14.89
C LEU A 96 -11.51 -1.21 13.79
N GLY A 97 -12.12 -2.35 13.47
CA GLY A 97 -13.13 -2.49 12.41
C GLY A 97 -12.67 -3.43 11.30
N ALA A 98 -13.29 -3.31 10.12
CA ALA A 98 -12.97 -4.19 8.99
C ALA A 98 -11.61 -3.88 8.36
N ALA A 99 -11.17 -2.62 8.41
CA ALA A 99 -9.87 -2.21 7.91
C ALA A 99 -9.19 -1.28 8.92
N HIS A 100 -7.87 -1.28 8.89
CA HIS A 100 -7.05 -0.40 9.71
C HIS A 100 -5.89 0.19 8.90
N PHE A 101 -5.42 1.35 9.35
CA PHE A 101 -4.18 1.97 8.88
C PHE A 101 -3.09 1.70 9.90
N GLN A 102 -1.98 1.13 9.46
CA GLN A 102 -0.79 0.89 10.27
C GLN A 102 0.30 1.86 9.86
N TYR A 103 1.06 2.43 10.80
CA TYR A 103 2.24 3.23 10.48
C TYR A 103 3.32 3.18 11.55
N GLN A 104 4.56 3.45 11.15
CA GLN A 104 5.72 3.58 12.01
C GLN A 104 6.65 4.66 11.45
N THR A 105 6.93 5.68 12.26
CA THR A 105 7.89 6.74 11.95
C THR A 105 9.26 6.42 12.55
N ALA A 106 10.30 7.16 12.13
CA ALA A 106 11.66 6.98 12.63
C ALA A 106 11.83 7.14 14.15
N SER A 107 10.90 7.83 14.81
CA SER A 107 10.92 8.08 16.26
C SER A 107 10.17 7.01 17.08
N LYS A 108 9.42 6.11 16.43
CA LYS A 108 8.61 5.09 17.11
C LYS A 108 9.30 3.73 17.13
N GLU A 109 9.37 3.13 18.31
CA GLU A 109 9.93 1.79 18.50
C GLU A 109 8.98 0.67 18.00
N ALA A 110 7.68 0.96 17.95
CA ALA A 110 6.64 0.04 17.50
C ALA A 110 5.65 0.76 16.57
N PRO A 111 4.95 0.02 15.68
CA PRO A 111 3.89 0.58 14.85
C PRO A 111 2.68 1.00 15.68
N GLU A 112 1.96 2.00 15.18
CA GLU A 112 0.66 2.42 15.65
C GLU A 112 -0.42 2.08 14.63
N TYR A 113 -1.67 1.99 15.12
CA TYR A 113 -2.80 1.47 14.37
C TYR A 113 -4.00 2.38 14.56
N GLU A 114 -4.65 2.73 13.47
CA GLU A 114 -5.80 3.61 13.44
C GLU A 114 -6.93 2.97 12.65
N ARG A 115 -8.17 3.22 13.09
CA ARG A 115 -9.35 2.81 12.32
C ARG A 115 -9.40 3.60 11.03
N VAL A 116 -9.67 2.91 9.92
CA VAL A 116 -9.96 3.55 8.63
C VAL A 116 -11.32 3.11 8.12
N VAL A 117 -12.00 4.01 7.42
CA VAL A 117 -13.21 3.69 6.65
C VAL A 117 -12.86 3.86 5.18
N LEU A 118 -13.08 2.82 4.40
CA LEU A 118 -12.77 2.80 2.97
C LEU A 118 -14.07 2.95 2.18
N GLU A 119 -14.15 3.99 1.38
CA GLU A 119 -15.35 4.36 0.63
C GLU A 119 -15.48 3.57 -0.69
N ALA A 120 -14.34 3.27 -1.34
CA ALA A 120 -14.34 2.47 -2.55
C ALA A 120 -14.64 0.98 -2.30
N ALA A 121 -15.64 0.47 -3.02
CA ALA A 121 -15.98 -0.96 -2.99
C ALA A 121 -15.18 -1.83 -3.98
N SER A 122 -14.49 -1.24 -4.96
CA SER A 122 -13.75 -1.99 -5.98
C SER A 122 -12.24 -1.89 -5.75
N PRO A 123 -11.47 -3.00 -5.89
CA PRO A 123 -10.03 -2.98 -5.67
C PRO A 123 -9.24 -1.90 -6.43
N PRO A 124 -9.49 -1.62 -7.73
CA PRO A 124 -8.72 -0.61 -8.45
C PRO A 124 -8.96 0.81 -7.92
N LYS A 125 -10.21 1.12 -7.55
CA LYS A 125 -10.57 2.43 -6.99
C LYS A 125 -10.00 2.61 -5.59
N LEU A 126 -10.06 1.57 -4.77
CA LEU A 126 -9.49 1.58 -3.41
C LEU A 126 -7.97 1.76 -3.46
N LEU A 127 -7.27 1.02 -4.32
CA LEU A 127 -5.82 1.20 -4.50
C LEU A 127 -5.48 2.62 -4.98
N TRP A 128 -6.28 3.19 -5.88
CA TRP A 128 -6.11 4.58 -6.32
C TRP A 128 -6.27 5.55 -5.14
N GLU A 129 -7.36 5.44 -4.37
CA GLU A 129 -7.61 6.28 -3.18
C GLU A 129 -6.49 6.18 -2.15
N CYS A 130 -5.96 4.97 -1.89
CA CYS A 130 -4.80 4.80 -1.02
C CYS A 130 -3.53 5.45 -1.57
N CYS A 131 -3.31 5.44 -2.89
CA CYS A 131 -2.15 6.12 -3.48
C CYS A 131 -2.28 7.65 -3.38
N ASP A 132 -3.46 8.20 -3.67
CA ASP A 132 -3.73 9.63 -3.52
C ASP A 132 -3.49 10.06 -2.06
N GLU A 133 -4.11 9.34 -1.11
CA GLU A 133 -3.95 9.61 0.33
C GLU A 133 -2.49 9.47 0.80
N LEU A 134 -1.77 8.46 0.29
CA LEU A 134 -0.37 8.22 0.62
C LEU A 134 0.51 9.42 0.24
N PHE A 135 0.40 9.88 -1.01
CA PHE A 135 1.29 10.90 -1.56
C PHE A 135 0.87 12.33 -1.20
N GLU A 136 -0.43 12.59 -1.06
CA GLU A 136 -0.95 13.93 -0.79
C GLU A 136 -0.99 14.29 0.70
N ASN A 137 -1.23 13.31 1.58
CA ASN A 137 -1.48 13.56 3.00
C ASN A 137 -0.52 12.78 3.91
N VAL A 138 -0.50 11.44 3.81
CA VAL A 138 0.23 10.58 4.77
C VAL A 138 1.72 10.85 4.77
N ILE A 139 2.41 10.85 3.62
CA ILE A 139 3.85 11.09 3.63
C ILE A 139 4.17 12.52 4.13
N PRO A 140 3.54 13.59 3.63
CA PRO A 140 3.73 14.93 4.18
C PRO A 140 3.52 15.02 5.70
N ASP A 141 2.41 14.48 6.22
CA ASP A 141 2.03 14.65 7.62
C ASP A 141 2.92 13.86 8.59
N TYR A 142 3.38 12.68 8.19
CA TYR A 142 4.15 11.80 9.07
C TYR A 142 5.68 11.92 8.88
N THR A 143 6.14 12.60 7.83
CA THR A 143 7.58 12.76 7.55
C THR A 143 8.06 14.21 7.47
N ALA A 144 7.16 15.21 7.50
CA ALA A 144 7.59 16.58 7.73
C ALA A 144 8.33 16.69 9.07
N GLU A 145 9.50 17.33 9.05
CA GLU A 145 10.18 17.72 10.28
C GLU A 145 9.27 18.67 11.08
N PRO A 146 9.15 18.53 12.42
CA PRO A 146 8.51 19.53 13.24
C PRO A 146 9.24 20.88 13.22
#